data_AF-A0A2N1Q447-F1
#
_entry.id   AF-A0A2N1Q447-F1
#
_cell.length_a   1.000
_cell.length_b   1.000
_cell.length_c   1.000
_cell.angle_alpha   90.00
_cell.angle_beta   90.00
_cell.angle_gamma   90.00
#
_symmetry.space_group_name_H-M   'P 1'
#
loop_
_entity.id
_entity.type
_entity.pdbx_description
1 polymer ?
#
loop_
_entity_poly.entity_id
_entity_poly.type
_entity_poly.pdbx_seq_one_letter_code
_entity_poly.pdbx_strand_id
1 'polypeptide(L)'
;MNKRILIVFFVIISSIIFVGCNAKIDDINFYLNPGVDTITLNSEYEDPGVTAKVFGLKRSTEVLENTVNTNEIGTYYITYSFEYKEFYFELTRIVVVIDETPPVIELNPGIDTIKVGQTWIDAGVSVDDNSENNTTVAVSGNVDIATKGSYIITYTVTDSSGNSSSIRRIINVI
;
A
#
# COMPACT_ATOMS: atom_id res chain seq x y z
N MET A 1 6.28 -10.39 -13.00
CA MET A 1 5.25 -11.00 -13.87
C MET A 1 3.97 -11.08 -13.06
N ASN A 2 3.23 -9.96 -13.01
CA ASN A 2 2.11 -9.81 -12.08
C ASN A 2 0.90 -10.57 -12.60
N LYS A 3 0.62 -11.73 -12.00
CA LYS A 3 -0.59 -12.49 -12.27
C LYS A 3 -1.76 -11.77 -11.61
N ARG A 4 -2.54 -11.03 -12.41
CA ARG A 4 -3.84 -10.50 -12.00
C ARG A 4 -4.77 -11.68 -11.74
N ILE A 5 -5.10 -11.93 -10.48
CA ILE A 5 -6.08 -12.94 -10.08
C ILE A 5 -7.47 -12.35 -10.36
N LEU A 6 -8.13 -12.87 -11.40
CA LEU A 6 -9.51 -12.54 -11.74
C LEU A 6 -10.43 -13.43 -10.89
N ILE A 7 -10.97 -12.90 -9.79
CA ILE A 7 -12.01 -13.59 -9.01
C ILE A 7 -13.36 -13.18 -9.59
N VAL A 8 -13.98 -14.08 -10.36
CA VAL A 8 -15.35 -13.91 -10.88
C VAL A 8 -16.31 -14.54 -9.86
N PHE A 9 -17.10 -13.73 -9.15
CA PHE A 9 -18.21 -14.24 -8.37
C PHE A 9 -19.40 -14.55 -9.29
N PHE A 10 -19.82 -15.82 -9.31
CA PHE A 10 -21.11 -16.21 -9.87
C PHE A 10 -22.21 -15.81 -8.89
N VAL A 11 -23.11 -14.91 -9.29
CA VAL A 11 -24.37 -14.70 -8.59
C VAL A 11 -25.23 -15.94 -8.84
N ILE A 12 -25.43 -16.75 -7.79
CA ILE A 12 -26.38 -17.86 -7.80
C ILE A 12 -27.79 -17.24 -7.80
N ILE A 13 -28.44 -17.21 -8.97
CA ILE A 13 -29.87 -16.93 -9.04
C ILE A 13 -30.59 -18.12 -8.43
N SER A 14 -31.03 -17.96 -7.17
CA SER A 14 -31.98 -18.88 -6.54
C SER A 14 -33.27 -18.89 -7.36
N SER A 15 -33.67 -20.07 -7.80
CA SER A 15 -34.78 -20.35 -8.69
C SER A 15 -36.11 -19.75 -8.22
N ILE A 16 -36.69 -18.83 -9.01
CA ILE A 16 -38.12 -18.50 -8.95
C ILE A 16 -38.76 -18.91 -10.28
N ILE A 17 -39.65 -19.89 -10.20
CA ILE A 17 -40.46 -20.39 -11.31
C ILE A 17 -41.50 -19.31 -11.66
N PHE A 18 -41.36 -18.66 -12.81
CA PHE A 18 -42.41 -17.80 -13.37
C PHE A 18 -43.41 -18.67 -14.15
N VAL A 19 -44.62 -18.83 -13.61
CA VAL A 19 -45.79 -19.23 -14.39
C VAL A 19 -46.35 -17.97 -15.05
N GLY A 20 -46.31 -17.91 -16.38
CA GLY A 20 -47.22 -17.06 -17.15
C GLY A 20 -46.96 -15.56 -17.16
N CYS A 21 -45.73 -15.12 -17.44
CA CYS A 21 -45.47 -13.84 -18.13
C CYS A 21 -44.05 -13.92 -18.73
N ASN A 22 -43.91 -13.80 -20.06
CA ASN A 22 -42.60 -13.63 -20.70
C ASN A 22 -42.10 -12.20 -20.43
N ALA A 23 -41.82 -11.87 -19.18
CA ALA A 23 -40.97 -10.74 -18.85
C ALA A 23 -39.54 -11.18 -19.20
N LYS A 24 -38.97 -10.63 -20.28
CA LYS A 24 -37.51 -10.63 -20.45
C LYS A 24 -36.93 -10.16 -19.12
N ILE A 25 -35.96 -10.89 -18.56
CA ILE A 25 -35.17 -10.37 -17.45
C ILE A 25 -34.66 -9.00 -17.92
N ASP A 26 -35.08 -7.96 -17.21
CA ASP A 26 -34.73 -6.57 -17.51
C ASP A 26 -33.21 -6.49 -17.71
N ASP A 27 -32.72 -5.79 -18.74
CA ASP A 27 -31.28 -5.60 -18.98
C ASP A 27 -30.69 -4.74 -17.84
N ILE A 28 -30.35 -5.40 -16.73
CA ILE A 28 -29.79 -4.81 -15.52
C ILE A 28 -28.27 -5.01 -15.54
N ASN A 29 -27.53 -3.91 -15.50
CA ASN A 29 -26.08 -3.91 -15.39
C ASN A 29 -25.69 -3.14 -14.14
N PHE A 30 -25.00 -3.79 -13.21
CA PHE A 30 -24.43 -3.16 -12.03
C PHE A 30 -23.01 -3.64 -11.89
N TYR A 31 -22.05 -2.73 -11.96
CA TYR A 31 -20.63 -3.07 -11.95
C TYR A 31 -19.78 -1.94 -11.36
N LEU A 32 -18.62 -2.29 -10.81
CA LEU A 32 -17.62 -1.35 -10.36
C LEU A 32 -17.06 -0.56 -11.54
N ASN A 33 -16.93 0.76 -11.39
CA ASN A 33 -16.17 1.53 -12.37
C ASN A 33 -14.68 1.17 -12.24
N PRO A 34 -13.90 1.19 -13.34
CA PRO A 34 -12.46 0.97 -13.28
C PRO A 34 -11.78 1.95 -12.33
N GLY A 35 -10.81 1.48 -11.55
CA GLY A 35 -10.18 2.24 -10.49
C GLY A 35 -8.87 1.66 -10.00
N VAL A 36 -8.25 2.38 -9.07
CA VAL A 36 -7.08 1.91 -8.33
C VAL A 36 -7.59 1.16 -7.09
N ASP A 37 -7.35 -0.14 -7.03
CA ASP A 37 -7.78 -0.99 -5.91
C ASP A 37 -6.61 -1.34 -4.95
N THR A 38 -5.42 -0.79 -5.21
CA THR A 38 -4.24 -0.93 -4.35
C THR A 38 -3.54 0.41 -4.25
N ILE A 39 -3.38 0.93 -3.04
CA ILE A 39 -2.83 2.26 -2.78
C ILE A 39 -1.70 2.20 -1.77
N THR A 40 -0.81 3.18 -1.84
CA THR A 40 0.29 3.33 -0.89
C THR A 40 -0.21 3.92 0.42
N LEU A 41 0.34 3.49 1.55
CA LEU A 41 0.10 4.06 2.88
C LEU A 41 0.19 5.60 2.85
N ASN A 42 -0.79 6.26 3.46
CA ASN A 42 -0.98 7.72 3.53
C ASN A 42 -1.25 8.43 2.21
N SER A 43 -1.46 7.70 1.10
CA SER A 43 -1.89 8.33 -0.16
C SER A 43 -3.38 8.64 -0.17
N GLU A 44 -3.78 9.68 -0.92
CA GLU A 44 -5.19 9.98 -1.14
C GLU A 44 -5.86 8.86 -1.96
N TYR A 45 -7.11 8.54 -1.60
CA TYR A 45 -7.94 7.60 -2.33
C TYR A 45 -9.22 8.28 -2.83
N GLU A 46 -9.37 8.35 -4.14
CA GLU A 46 -10.63 8.74 -4.79
C GLU A 46 -11.42 7.47 -5.09
N ASP A 47 -12.72 7.46 -4.75
CA ASP A 47 -13.60 6.34 -5.05
C ASP A 47 -14.14 6.43 -6.49
N PRO A 48 -13.76 5.52 -7.43
CA PRO A 48 -14.34 5.49 -8.77
C PRO A 48 -15.85 5.21 -8.82
N GLY A 49 -16.43 4.72 -7.73
CA GLY A 49 -17.83 4.35 -7.60
C GLY A 49 -18.25 3.18 -8.48
N VAL A 50 -19.54 3.15 -8.77
CA VAL A 50 -20.24 2.10 -9.53
C VAL A 50 -21.04 2.70 -10.69
N THR A 51 -21.39 1.87 -11.67
CA THR A 51 -22.40 2.18 -12.67
C THR A 51 -23.55 1.19 -12.54
N ALA A 52 -24.77 1.72 -12.35
CA ALA A 52 -26.01 0.97 -12.48
C ALA A 52 -26.77 1.42 -13.74
N LYS A 53 -27.23 0.48 -14.56
CA LYS A 53 -28.11 0.72 -15.71
C LYS A 53 -29.23 -0.29 -15.76
N VAL A 54 -30.44 0.19 -16.07
CA VAL A 54 -31.62 -0.67 -16.30
C VAL A 54 -32.20 -0.30 -17.66
N PHE A 55 -32.26 -1.27 -18.57
CA PHE A 55 -32.58 -1.04 -19.99
C PHE A 55 -31.67 0.01 -20.64
N GLY A 56 -30.38 -0.02 -20.29
CA GLY A 56 -29.37 0.93 -20.79
C GLY A 56 -29.44 2.34 -20.16
N LEU A 57 -30.47 2.65 -19.37
CA LEU A 57 -30.62 3.94 -18.70
C LEU A 57 -29.90 3.93 -17.34
N LYS A 58 -29.07 4.95 -17.09
CA LYS A 58 -28.36 5.10 -15.81
C LYS A 58 -29.35 5.20 -14.64
N ARG A 59 -28.98 4.58 -13.52
CA ARG A 59 -29.68 4.67 -12.24
C ARG A 59 -28.81 5.34 -11.19
N SER A 60 -29.48 5.87 -10.16
CA SER A 60 -28.80 6.31 -8.94
C SER A 60 -28.26 5.09 -8.20
N THR A 61 -27.17 5.30 -7.48
CA THR A 61 -26.52 4.31 -6.62
C THR A 61 -26.19 4.98 -5.30
N GLU A 62 -26.05 4.20 -4.25
CA GLU A 62 -25.72 4.69 -2.90
C GLU A 62 -24.48 3.96 -2.38
N VAL A 63 -23.72 4.62 -1.52
CA VAL A 63 -22.64 3.99 -0.74
C VAL A 63 -23.25 3.65 0.62
N LEU A 64 -23.36 2.36 0.93
CA LEU A 64 -23.86 1.89 2.23
C LEU A 64 -22.79 2.00 3.31
N GLU A 65 -21.57 1.64 2.94
CA GLU A 65 -20.44 1.57 3.86
C GLU A 65 -19.15 1.90 3.10
N ASN A 66 -18.28 2.66 3.74
CA ASN A 66 -16.91 2.88 3.29
C ASN A 66 -15.98 2.76 4.50
N THR A 67 -15.15 1.73 4.50
CA THR A 67 -14.21 1.43 5.58
C THR A 67 -12.77 1.86 5.25
N VAL A 68 -12.51 2.47 4.10
CA VAL A 68 -11.16 2.81 3.65
C VAL A 68 -10.45 3.71 4.65
N ASN A 69 -9.37 3.19 5.25
CA ASN A 69 -8.43 3.93 6.05
C ASN A 69 -7.06 3.92 5.36
N THR A 70 -6.68 5.05 4.75
CA THR A 70 -5.42 5.16 4.01
C THR A 70 -4.19 5.21 4.92
N ASN A 71 -4.39 5.44 6.23
CA ASN A 71 -3.30 5.64 7.19
C ASN A 71 -2.89 4.33 7.90
N GLU A 72 -3.45 3.21 7.48
CA GLU A 72 -3.17 1.90 8.06
C GLU A 72 -3.07 0.87 6.94
N ILE A 73 -2.05 0.00 7.01
CA ILE A 73 -1.88 -1.11 6.07
C ILE A 73 -3.01 -2.11 6.32
N GLY A 74 -3.71 -2.49 5.27
CA GLY A 74 -4.88 -3.34 5.45
C GLY A 74 -5.68 -3.58 4.17
N THR A 75 -6.77 -4.31 4.35
CA THR A 75 -7.77 -4.53 3.32
C THR A 75 -9.08 -3.92 3.78
N TYR A 76 -9.64 -3.06 2.94
CA TYR A 76 -10.82 -2.25 3.21
C TYR A 76 -11.87 -2.48 2.13
N TYR A 77 -13.09 -2.05 2.46
CA TYR A 77 -14.29 -2.35 1.70
C TYR A 77 -15.13 -1.09 1.50
N ILE A 78 -15.67 -0.96 0.29
CA ILE A 78 -16.72 0.00 -0.04
C ILE A 78 -17.89 -0.80 -0.58
N THR A 79 -19.04 -0.71 0.09
CA THR A 79 -20.25 -1.42 -0.31
C THR A 79 -21.24 -0.43 -0.92
N TYR A 80 -21.65 -0.72 -2.15
CA TYR A 80 -22.61 0.09 -2.91
C TYR A 80 -23.93 -0.66 -3.03
N SER A 81 -25.02 0.10 -3.11
CA SER A 81 -26.33 -0.44 -3.44
C SER A 81 -26.97 0.30 -4.61
N PHE A 82 -27.92 -0.39 -5.25
CA PHE A 82 -28.99 0.29 -5.96
C PHE A 82 -30.28 -0.52 -5.87
N GLU A 83 -31.40 0.19 -5.91
CA GLU A 83 -32.73 -0.40 -5.87
C GLU A 83 -33.43 -0.26 -7.22
N TYR A 84 -34.16 -1.29 -7.62
CA TYR A 84 -35.04 -1.24 -8.77
C TYR A 84 -36.31 -2.07 -8.54
N LYS A 85 -37.45 -1.38 -8.44
CA LYS A 85 -38.73 -1.97 -8.02
C LYS A 85 -38.55 -2.64 -6.65
N GLU A 86 -38.87 -3.92 -6.53
CA GLU A 86 -38.75 -4.71 -5.30
C GLU A 86 -37.38 -5.42 -5.20
N PHE A 87 -36.45 -5.16 -6.12
CA PHE A 87 -35.11 -5.75 -6.12
C PHE A 87 -34.08 -4.81 -5.52
N TYR A 88 -33.20 -5.40 -4.71
CA TYR A 88 -32.07 -4.77 -4.07
C TYR A 88 -30.78 -5.45 -4.53
N PHE A 89 -29.78 -4.65 -4.90
CA PHE A 89 -28.50 -5.14 -5.40
C PHE A 89 -27.36 -4.52 -4.63
N GLU A 90 -26.34 -5.33 -4.35
CA GLU A 90 -25.11 -4.88 -3.69
C GLU A 90 -23.87 -5.24 -4.50
N LEU A 91 -22.85 -4.41 -4.39
CA LEU A 91 -21.50 -4.68 -4.87
C LEU A 91 -20.49 -4.15 -3.86
N THR A 92 -19.39 -4.87 -3.69
CA THR A 92 -18.29 -4.45 -2.83
C THR A 92 -17.02 -4.24 -3.65
N ARG A 93 -16.40 -3.06 -3.51
CA ARG A 93 -15.01 -2.86 -3.92
C ARG A 93 -14.10 -3.22 -2.75
N ILE A 94 -13.02 -3.93 -3.06
CA ILE A 94 -11.92 -4.22 -2.13
C ILE A 94 -10.80 -3.23 -2.44
N VAL A 95 -10.32 -2.53 -1.43
CA VAL A 95 -9.18 -1.60 -1.52
C VAL A 95 -8.08 -2.11 -0.60
N VAL A 96 -6.87 -2.27 -1.12
CA VAL A 96 -5.73 -2.74 -0.34
C VAL A 96 -4.76 -1.58 -0.13
N VAL A 97 -4.47 -1.26 1.13
CA VAL A 97 -3.41 -0.31 1.50
C VAL A 97 -2.15 -1.11 1.77
N ILE A 98 -1.10 -0.83 1.03
CA ILE A 98 0.23 -1.42 1.18
C ILE A 98 1.27 -0.34 1.41
N ASP A 99 2.42 -0.73 1.91
CA ASP A 99 3.56 0.16 2.03
C ASP A 99 4.72 -0.33 1.16
N GLU A 100 5.07 0.49 0.17
CA GLU A 100 6.12 0.25 -0.81
C GLU A 100 7.21 1.34 -0.75
N THR A 101 7.16 2.22 0.26
CA THR A 101 8.06 3.36 0.35
C THR A 101 9.25 2.98 1.23
N PRO A 102 10.50 3.02 0.72
CA PRO A 102 11.66 2.78 1.56
C PRO A 102 11.89 3.91 2.58
N PRO A 103 12.46 3.58 3.76
CA PRO A 103 12.88 4.58 4.72
C PRO A 103 13.89 5.58 4.14
N VAL A 104 13.79 6.84 4.55
CA VAL A 104 14.81 7.86 4.29
C VAL A 104 15.87 7.78 5.38
N ILE A 105 17.14 7.71 4.97
CA ILE A 105 18.28 7.55 5.86
C ILE A 105 19.30 8.66 5.62
N GLU A 106 19.74 9.33 6.69
CA GLU A 106 20.74 10.38 6.62
C GLU A 106 21.88 10.14 7.63
N LEU A 107 23.10 10.50 7.26
CA LEU A 107 24.23 10.45 8.19
C LEU A 107 24.10 11.59 9.20
N ASN A 108 24.16 11.26 10.49
CA ASN A 108 24.32 12.30 11.51
C ASN A 108 25.67 13.01 11.33
N PRO A 109 25.81 14.29 11.73
CA PRO A 109 27.11 14.94 11.77
C PRO A 109 28.11 14.15 12.63
N GLY A 110 29.31 13.88 12.08
CA GLY A 110 30.32 13.05 12.72
C GLY A 110 31.74 13.36 12.26
N ILE A 111 32.72 12.67 12.85
CA ILE A 111 34.13 12.79 12.46
C ILE A 111 34.46 11.72 11.44
N ASP A 112 34.80 12.14 10.21
CA ASP A 112 35.13 11.24 9.09
C ASP A 112 36.63 11.15 8.80
N THR A 113 37.46 11.83 9.61
CA THR A 113 38.92 11.76 9.52
C THR A 113 39.52 11.81 10.91
N ILE A 114 40.36 10.83 11.23
CA ILE A 114 41.06 10.69 12.50
C ILE A 114 42.53 10.40 12.27
N LYS A 115 43.39 10.75 13.23
CA LYS A 115 44.80 10.34 13.19
C LYS A 115 44.97 8.90 13.65
N VAL A 116 46.04 8.23 13.22
CA VAL A 116 46.41 6.91 13.76
C VAL A 116 46.41 6.91 15.29
N GLY A 117 45.72 5.94 15.89
CA GLY A 117 45.57 5.74 17.33
C GLY A 117 44.50 6.61 17.99
N GLN A 118 43.85 7.52 17.27
CA GLN A 118 42.76 8.32 17.80
C GLN A 118 41.47 7.48 17.85
N THR A 119 40.72 7.60 18.95
CA THR A 119 39.40 6.97 19.08
C THR A 119 38.43 7.57 18.06
N TRP A 120 37.70 6.69 17.37
CA TRP A 120 36.55 7.06 16.55
C TRP A 120 35.28 6.57 17.22
N ILE A 121 34.24 7.41 17.21
CA ILE A 121 32.91 7.09 17.73
C ILE A 121 31.94 7.24 16.58
N ASP A 122 31.12 6.22 16.37
CA ASP A 122 30.08 6.25 15.35
C ASP A 122 28.99 7.26 15.73
N ALA A 123 28.81 8.30 14.91
CA ALA A 123 27.71 9.26 15.10
C ALA A 123 26.34 8.71 14.66
N GLY A 124 26.31 7.54 14.01
CA GLY A 124 25.09 6.89 13.54
C GLY A 124 24.40 7.62 12.38
N VAL A 125 23.11 7.33 12.24
CA VAL A 125 22.19 7.86 11.23
C VAL A 125 20.88 8.34 11.87
N SER A 126 20.18 9.23 11.19
CA SER A 126 18.75 9.51 11.40
C SER A 126 17.92 8.75 10.36
N VAL A 127 16.69 8.41 10.73
CA VAL A 127 15.75 7.66 9.91
C VAL A 127 14.39 8.34 9.96
N ASP A 128 13.76 8.49 8.82
CA ASP A 128 12.39 8.95 8.65
C ASP A 128 11.65 7.98 7.72
N ASP A 129 10.37 7.71 7.98
CA ASP A 129 9.58 6.73 7.24
C ASP A 129 8.09 7.12 7.27
N ASN A 130 7.33 6.69 6.25
CA ASN A 130 5.89 6.93 6.18
C ASN A 130 5.09 6.03 7.13
N SER A 131 5.66 4.91 7.58
CA SER A 131 5.06 4.05 8.61
C SER A 131 5.44 4.55 10.00
N GLU A 132 4.46 4.67 10.91
CA GLU A 132 4.65 5.20 12.27
C GLU A 132 5.44 4.22 13.18
N ASN A 133 6.74 3.99 12.92
CA ASN A 133 7.76 3.56 13.90
C ASN A 133 8.24 2.09 13.92
N ASN A 134 8.36 1.38 12.79
CA ASN A 134 8.93 0.01 12.80
C ASN A 134 10.15 -0.18 11.87
N THR A 135 11.14 0.72 11.95
CA THR A 135 12.40 0.55 11.23
C THR A 135 13.48 -0.12 12.08
N THR A 136 14.29 -0.98 11.45
CA THR A 136 15.46 -1.60 12.06
C THR A 136 16.72 -1.10 11.36
N VAL A 137 17.71 -0.63 12.12
CA VAL A 137 19.01 -0.20 11.59
C VAL A 137 20.06 -1.30 11.79
N ALA A 138 20.60 -1.81 10.70
CA ALA A 138 21.76 -2.71 10.69
C ALA A 138 23.02 -1.94 10.31
N VAL A 139 24.08 -2.08 11.11
CA VAL A 139 25.39 -1.45 10.87
C VAL A 139 26.41 -2.52 10.57
N SER A 140 27.20 -2.33 9.51
CA SER A 140 28.28 -3.24 9.12
C SER A 140 29.54 -2.49 8.71
N GLY A 141 30.68 -3.14 8.86
CA GLY A 141 32.00 -2.53 8.70
C GLY A 141 32.72 -2.33 10.02
N ASN A 142 34.02 -2.07 9.95
CA ASN A 142 34.86 -1.80 11.11
C ASN A 142 35.97 -0.81 10.73
N VAL A 143 36.34 0.06 11.66
CA VAL A 143 37.46 1.00 11.50
C VAL A 143 38.66 0.48 12.29
N ASP A 144 39.77 0.17 11.61
CA ASP A 144 41.04 -0.08 12.28
C ASP A 144 41.77 1.25 12.50
N ILE A 145 41.70 1.75 13.73
CA ILE A 145 42.33 3.03 14.12
C ILE A 145 43.85 2.97 14.18
N ALA A 146 44.46 1.77 14.17
CA ALA A 146 45.91 1.60 14.26
C ALA A 146 46.60 1.65 12.89
N THR A 147 45.85 1.48 11.81
CA THR A 147 46.40 1.39 10.45
C THR A 147 45.84 2.51 9.58
N LYS A 148 46.73 3.23 8.88
CA LYS A 148 46.30 4.25 7.91
C LYS A 148 45.49 3.62 6.80
N GLY A 149 44.38 4.24 6.44
CA GLY A 149 43.49 3.71 5.41
C GLY A 149 42.12 4.38 5.39
N SER A 150 41.32 3.99 4.41
CA SER A 150 39.91 4.36 4.28
C SER A 150 39.04 3.17 4.66
N TYR A 151 38.23 3.34 5.69
CA TYR A 151 37.33 2.32 6.21
C TYR A 151 35.89 2.71 5.91
N ILE A 152 35.05 1.73 5.55
CA ILE A 152 33.65 1.97 5.17
C ILE A 152 32.76 1.37 6.24
N ILE A 153 31.85 2.20 6.76
CA ILE A 153 30.71 1.77 7.56
C ILE A 153 29.46 1.88 6.67
N THR A 154 28.67 0.81 6.62
CA THR A 154 27.41 0.76 5.88
C THR A 154 26.26 0.63 6.87
N TYR A 155 25.31 1.56 6.79
CA TYR A 155 24.05 1.52 7.52
C TYR A 155 22.97 1.07 6.55
N THR A 156 22.19 0.07 6.94
CA THR A 156 21.02 -0.42 6.21
C THR A 156 19.82 -0.28 7.11
N VAL A 157 18.76 0.35 6.62
CA VAL A 157 17.50 0.50 7.35
C VAL A 157 16.45 -0.32 6.62
N THR A 158 15.64 -1.06 7.36
CA THR A 158 14.53 -1.86 6.83
C THR A 158 13.27 -1.61 7.66
N ASP A 159 12.15 -1.32 7.01
CA ASP A 159 10.84 -1.17 7.67
C ASP A 159 10.16 -2.52 7.92
N SER A 160 8.96 -2.49 8.52
CA SER A 160 8.14 -3.69 8.76
C SER A 160 7.55 -4.32 7.49
N SER A 161 7.47 -3.55 6.41
CA SER A 161 6.93 -3.94 5.11
C SER A 161 7.99 -4.61 4.23
N GLY A 162 9.26 -4.53 4.63
CA GLY A 162 10.42 -5.08 3.94
C GLY A 162 11.11 -4.10 2.99
N ASN A 163 10.69 -2.83 2.94
CA ASN A 163 11.40 -1.84 2.13
C ASN A 163 12.70 -1.44 2.84
N SER A 164 13.73 -1.13 2.06
CA SER A 164 15.06 -0.87 2.62
C SER A 164 15.86 0.18 1.87
N SER A 165 16.68 0.90 2.64
CA SER A 165 17.62 1.92 2.17
C SER A 165 18.99 1.73 2.82
N SER A 166 20.05 2.20 2.17
CA SER A 166 21.40 2.11 2.73
C SER A 166 22.24 3.36 2.45
N ILE A 167 23.08 3.74 3.40
CA ILE A 167 24.06 4.82 3.26
C ILE A 167 25.42 4.38 3.80
N ARG A 168 26.49 4.99 3.31
CA ARG A 168 27.87 4.68 3.71
C ARG A 168 28.56 5.89 4.30
N ARG A 169 29.26 5.71 5.42
CA ARG A 169 30.24 6.66 5.97
C ARG A 169 31.64 6.15 5.67
N ILE A 170 32.51 7.04 5.20
CA ILE A 170 33.91 6.74 4.92
C ILE A 170 34.77 7.40 5.98
N ILE A 171 35.56 6.61 6.70
CA ILE A 171 36.46 7.07 7.75
C ILE A 171 37.91 6.97 7.27
N ASN A 172 38.61 8.10 7.24
CA ASN A 172 40.01 8.16 6.87
C ASN A 172 40.90 8.20 8.12
N VAL A 173 41.76 7.20 8.25
CA VAL A 173 42.81 7.16 9.27
C VAL A 173 44.11 7.64 8.63
N ILE A 174 44.64 8.78 9.12
CA ILE A 174 45.78 9.50 8.53
C ILE A 174 47.01 9.58 9.44
#